data_AF-A0A9X1RQR5-F1
#
_entry.id   AF-A0A9X1RQR5-F1
#
_cell.length_a   1.000
_cell.length_b   1.000
_cell.length_c   1.000
_cell.angle_alpha   90.00
_cell.angle_beta   90.00
_cell.angle_gamma   90.00
#
_symmetry.space_group_name_H-M   'P 1'
#
loop_
_entity.id
_entity.type
_entity.pdbx_description
1 polymer ?
#
loop_
_entity_poly.entity_id
_entity_poly.type
_entity_poly.pdbx_seq_one_letter_code
_entity_poly.pdbx_strand_id
1 'polypeptide(L)'
;MQHQQFERDLAHLELIVSLLARGNFIALSYWRRRVAELAKEQHLIPSGALRVTRLLGLLDDIEYATKRLESASLLGATAVQVLPASSRSRL
;
A
#
# COMPACT_ATOMS: atom_id res chain seq x y z
N MET A 1 -16.35 -7.51 19.12
CA MET A 1 -15.69 -6.35 19.76
C MET A 1 -16.75 -5.41 20.32
N GLN A 2 -16.42 -4.50 21.25
CA GLN A 2 -17.38 -3.47 21.71
C GLN A 2 -17.37 -2.28 20.74
N HIS A 3 -18.51 -1.61 20.54
CA HIS A 3 -18.65 -0.43 19.65
C HIS A 3 -17.51 0.60 19.82
N GLN A 4 -17.18 0.97 21.07
CA GLN A 4 -16.13 1.95 21.35
C GLN A 4 -14.74 1.46 20.96
N GLN A 5 -14.45 0.17 21.14
CA GLN A 5 -13.17 -0.40 20.74
C GLN A 5 -13.06 -0.47 19.22
N PHE A 6 -14.14 -0.82 18.53
CA PHE A 6 -14.20 -0.82 17.08
C PHE A 6 -13.93 0.58 16.49
N GLU A 7 -14.59 1.61 17.02
CA GLU A 7 -14.35 3.02 16.64
C GLU A 7 -12.89 3.42 16.80
N ARG A 8 -12.27 3.08 17.95
CA ARG A 8 -10.86 3.39 18.21
C ARG A 8 -9.92 2.66 17.25
N ASP A 9 -10.15 1.37 17.02
CA ASP A 9 -9.35 0.57 16.10
C ASP A 9 -9.45 1.11 14.67
N LEU A 10 -10.66 1.50 14.24
CA LEU A 10 -10.90 2.05 12.92
C LEU A 10 -10.25 3.43 12.74
N ALA A 11 -10.38 4.32 13.73
CA ALA A 11 -9.71 5.63 13.73
C ALA A 11 -8.19 5.52 13.70
N HIS A 12 -7.63 4.54 14.43
CA HIS A 12 -6.20 4.27 14.40
C HIS A 12 -5.74 3.83 13.01
N LEU A 13 -6.51 2.96 12.33
CA LEU A 13 -6.18 2.55 10.96
C LEU A 13 -6.25 3.70 9.96
N GLU A 14 -7.22 4.60 10.08
CA GLU A 14 -7.30 5.79 9.22
C GLU A 14 -6.04 6.67 9.33
N LEU A 15 -5.51 6.82 10.54
CA LEU A 15 -4.25 7.52 10.76
C LEU A 15 -3.05 6.77 10.15
N ILE A 16 -2.94 5.47 10.41
CA ILE A 16 -1.81 4.67 9.94
C ILE A 16 -1.78 4.58 8.41
N VAL A 17 -2.92 4.32 7.76
CA VAL A 17 -2.98 4.22 6.29
C VAL A 17 -2.55 5.55 5.64
N SER A 18 -2.91 6.68 6.24
CA SER A 18 -2.45 8.01 5.79
C SER A 18 -0.92 8.18 5.87
N LEU A 19 -0.25 7.48 6.80
CA LEU A 19 1.20 7.50 6.96
C LEU A 19 1.89 6.48 6.06
N LEU A 20 1.26 5.34 5.74
CA LEU A 20 1.82 4.31 4.84
C LEU A 20 2.04 4.82 3.42
N ALA A 21 1.20 5.75 2.96
CA ALA A 21 1.38 6.45 1.70
C ALA A 21 2.77 7.13 1.57
N ARG A 22 3.52 7.27 2.67
CA ARG A 22 4.85 7.90 2.72
C ARG A 22 6.03 6.91 2.65
N GLY A 23 5.79 5.61 2.40
CA GLY A 23 6.84 4.72 1.89
C GLY A 23 7.21 3.49 2.74
N ASN A 24 6.29 2.90 3.51
CA ASN A 24 6.55 1.61 4.16
C ASN A 24 5.63 0.49 3.63
N PHE A 25 6.16 -0.26 2.67
CA PHE A 25 5.39 -1.22 1.85
C PHE A 25 5.30 -2.64 2.44
N ILE A 26 6.27 -3.05 3.27
CA ILE A 26 6.27 -4.39 3.92
C ILE A 26 5.07 -4.54 4.88
N ALA A 27 4.57 -3.42 5.40
CA ALA A 27 3.43 -3.42 6.29
C ALA A 27 2.07 -3.56 5.57
N LEU A 28 2.00 -3.39 4.24
CA LEU A 28 0.72 -3.28 3.52
C LEU A 28 -0.16 -4.54 3.66
N SER A 29 0.42 -5.73 3.49
CA SER A 29 -0.28 -7.01 3.66
C SER A 29 -0.81 -7.20 5.08
N TYR A 30 -0.05 -6.74 6.08
CA TYR A 30 -0.45 -6.77 7.48
C TYR A 30 -1.66 -5.85 7.71
N TRP A 31 -1.61 -4.61 7.22
CA TRP A 31 -2.70 -3.64 7.37
C TRP A 31 -3.96 -4.06 6.62
N ARG A 32 -3.82 -4.65 5.42
CA ARG A 32 -4.94 -5.23 4.66
C ARG A 32 -5.64 -6.32 5.45
N ARG A 33 -4.88 -7.24 6.06
CA ARG A 33 -5.44 -8.27 6.93
C ARG A 33 -6.15 -7.65 8.13
N ARG A 34 -5.60 -6.60 8.74
CA ARG A 34 -6.22 -5.94 9.89
C ARG A 34 -7.55 -5.27 9.53
N VAL A 35 -7.63 -4.58 8.39
CA VAL A 35 -8.89 -4.00 7.89
C VAL A 35 -9.92 -5.10 7.58
N ALA A 36 -9.49 -6.22 6.99
CA ALA A 36 -10.38 -7.35 6.70
C ALA A 36 -10.97 -8.00 7.98
N GLU A 37 -10.19 -8.07 9.06
CA GLU A 37 -10.72 -8.52 10.35
C GLU A 37 -11.78 -7.57 10.92
N LEU A 38 -11.57 -6.26 10.82
CA LEU A 38 -12.56 -5.26 11.24
C LEU A 38 -13.80 -5.22 10.31
N ALA A 39 -13.65 -5.54 9.03
CA ALA A 39 -14.76 -5.58 8.09
C ALA A 39 -15.88 -6.53 8.55
N LYS A 40 -15.53 -7.62 9.25
CA LYS A 40 -16.49 -8.56 9.85
C LYS A 40 -17.42 -7.89 10.87
N GLU A 41 -16.94 -6.83 11.49
CA GLU A 41 -17.61 -6.10 12.57
C GLU A 41 -18.08 -4.69 12.13
N GLN A 42 -18.09 -4.40 10.82
CA GLN A 42 -18.42 -3.08 10.27
C GLN A 42 -19.85 -2.59 10.60
N HIS A 43 -20.74 -3.50 11.01
CA HIS A 43 -22.11 -3.21 11.42
C HIS A 43 -22.21 -2.67 12.85
N LEU A 44 -21.12 -2.69 13.63
CA LEU A 44 -21.10 -2.18 15.00
C LEU A 44 -21.35 -0.67 15.07
N ILE A 45 -21.05 0.08 13.99
CA ILE A 45 -21.31 1.51 13.90
C ILE A 45 -21.98 1.85 12.56
N PRO A 46 -22.84 2.88 12.49
CA PRO A 46 -23.56 3.23 11.25
C PRO A 46 -22.63 3.56 10.07
N SER A 47 -21.48 4.19 10.33
CA SER A 47 -20.51 4.60 9.29
C SER A 47 -19.45 3.53 8.97
N GLY A 48 -19.51 2.36 9.63
CA GLY A 48 -18.42 1.39 9.63
C GLY A 48 -18.15 0.83 8.24
N ALA A 49 -19.20 0.44 7.52
CA ALA A 49 -19.07 -0.06 6.15
C ALA A 49 -18.39 0.95 5.22
N LEU A 50 -18.84 2.22 5.25
CA LEU A 50 -18.25 3.29 4.43
C LEU A 50 -16.76 3.50 4.73
N ARG A 51 -16.40 3.52 6.01
CA ARG A 51 -15.02 3.73 6.47
C ARG A 51 -14.12 2.56 6.09
N VAL A 52 -14.59 1.32 6.28
CA VAL A 52 -13.87 0.10 5.85
C VAL A 52 -13.64 0.09 4.34
N THR A 53 -14.67 0.39 3.53
CA THR A 53 -14.52 0.46 2.06
C THR A 53 -13.48 1.50 1.65
N ARG A 54 -13.47 2.68 2.28
CA ARG A 54 -12.46 3.72 2.00
C ARG A 54 -11.05 3.25 2.36
N LEU A 55 -10.87 2.59 3.51
CA LEU A 55 -9.56 2.05 3.91
C LEU A 55 -9.05 1.01 2.93
N LEU A 56 -9.91 0.10 2.47
CA LEU A 56 -9.53 -0.90 1.47
C LEU A 56 -9.12 -0.25 0.15
N GLY A 57 -9.89 0.75 -0.32
CA GLY A 57 -9.55 1.49 -1.54
C GLY A 57 -8.20 2.23 -1.44
N LEU A 58 -7.93 2.89 -0.31
CA LEU A 58 -6.63 3.53 -0.08
C LEU A 58 -5.48 2.52 -0.07
N LEU A 59 -5.67 1.32 0.49
CA LEU A 59 -4.66 0.28 0.46
C LEU A 59 -4.43 -0.26 -0.96
N ASP A 60 -5.50 -0.43 -1.76
CA ASP A 60 -5.40 -0.81 -3.18
C ASP A 60 -4.61 0.23 -3.99
N ASP A 61 -4.89 1.52 -3.79
CA ASP A 61 -4.19 2.62 -4.46
C ASP A 61 -2.70 2.66 -4.09
N ILE A 62 -2.37 2.46 -2.82
CA ILE A 62 -0.98 2.37 -2.35
C ILE A 62 -0.29 1.15 -2.98
N GLU A 63 -0.94 -0.01 -2.99
CA GLU A 63 -0.39 -1.23 -3.60
C GLU A 63 -0.09 -1.02 -5.10
N TYR A 64 -1.04 -0.42 -5.81
CA TYR A 64 -0.90 -0.11 -7.23
C TYR A 64 0.24 0.87 -7.51
N ALA A 65 0.30 1.98 -6.75
CA ALA A 65 1.37 2.98 -6.88
C ALA A 65 2.75 2.35 -6.63
N THR A 66 2.85 1.46 -5.64
CA THR A 66 4.09 0.75 -5.30
C THR A 66 4.55 -0.15 -6.44
N LYS A 67 3.68 -1.03 -6.93
CA LYS A 67 4.00 -1.93 -8.05
C LYS A 67 4.40 -1.14 -9.30
N ARG A 68 3.79 0.02 -9.53
CA ARG A 68 4.13 0.90 -10.64
C ARG A 68 5.53 1.49 -10.49
N LEU A 69 5.91 1.92 -9.29
CA LEU A 69 7.27 2.42 -9.00
C LEU A 69 8.33 1.32 -9.15
N GLU A 70 8.06 0.12 -8.65
CA GLU A 70 8.96 -1.04 -8.81
C GLU A 70 9.15 -1.38 -10.29
N SER A 71 8.05 -1.43 -11.06
CA SER A 71 8.09 -1.69 -12.50
C SER A 71 8.88 -0.62 -13.26
N ALA A 72 8.69 0.66 -12.92
CA ALA A 72 9.44 1.76 -13.52
C ALA A 72 10.94 1.72 -13.16
N SER A 73 11.28 1.33 -11.92
CA SER A 73 12.67 1.14 -11.48
C SER A 73 13.38 0.03 -12.27
N LEU A 74 12.71 -1.10 -12.50
CA LEU A 74 13.24 -2.22 -13.30
C LEU A 74 13.46 -1.82 -14.77
N LEU A 75 12.57 -1.01 -15.35
CA LEU A 75 12.72 -0.48 -16.72
C LEU A 75 13.85 0.55 -16.84
N GLY A 76 14.08 1.36 -15.80
CA GLY A 76 15.22 2.28 -15.74
C GLY A 76 16.57 1.56 -15.59
N ALA A 77 16.62 0.50 -14.78
CA ALA A 77 17.83 -0.29 -14.54
C ALA A 77 18.27 -1.10 -15.77
N THR A 78 17.32 -1.57 -16.58
CA THR A 78 17.62 -2.32 -17.82
C THR A 78 18.11 -1.40 -18.95
N ALA A 79 17.63 -0.16 -19.05
CA ALA A 79 18.10 0.80 -20.05
C ALA A 79 19.58 1.20 -19.89
N VAL A 80 20.13 1.19 -18.66
CA VAL A 80 21.53 1.54 -18.38
C VAL A 80 22.51 0.40 -18.73
N GLN A 81 22.05 -0.85 -18.78
CA GLN A 81 22.90 -2.01 -19.06
C GLN A 81 23.03 -2.35 -20.56
N VAL A 82 22.24 -1.72 -21.44
CA VAL A 82 22.32 -1.93 -22.90
C VAL A 82 23.17 -0.82 -23.55
N LEU A 83 24.45 -0.75 -23.19
CA LEU A 83 25.45 -0.05 -24.01
C LEU A 83 26.53 -1.08 -24.38
N PRO A 84 26.59 -1.57 -25.64
CA PRO A 84 27.63 -2.50 -26.03
C PRO A 84 28.97 -1.78 -25.98
N ALA A 85 29.90 -2.34 -25.20
CA ALA A 85 31.31 -1.95 -25.18
C ALA A 85 31.94 -2.23 -26.55
N SER A 86 31.82 -1.26 -27.47
CA SER A 86 32.60 -1.23 -28.69
C SER A 86 33.41 0.05 -28.72
N SER A 87 34.73 -0.14 -28.66
CA SER A 87 35.79 0.72 -29.19
C SER A 87 36.90 1.00 -28.18
N ARG A 88 37.75 0.00 -27.94
CA ARG A 88 39.20 0.24 -27.81
C ARG A 88 39.96 -0.84 -28.56
N SER A 89 39.99 -0.69 -29.88
CA SER A 89 41.13 -1.11 -30.68
C SER A 89 41.61 0.13 -31.42
N ARG A 90 42.66 0.76 -30.88
CA ARG A 90 43.49 1.68 -31.64
C ARG A 90 44.93 1.22 -31.45
N LEU A 91 45.49 0.92 -32.62
CA LEU A 91 46.88 0.61 -32.98
C LEU A 91 47.90 1.47 -32.23
#